data_AF-A0A922MMU7-F1
#
_entry.id   AF-A0A922MMU7-F1
#
_cell.length_a   1.000
_cell.length_b   1.000
_cell.length_c   1.000
_cell.angle_alpha   90.00
_cell.angle_beta   90.00
_cell.angle_gamma   90.00
#
_symmetry.space_group_name_H-M   'P 1'
#
loop_
_entity.id
_entity.type
_entity.pdbx_description
1 polymer ?
#
loop_
_entity_poly.entity_id
_entity_poly.type
_entity_poly.pdbx_seq_one_letter_code
_entity_poly.pdbx_strand_id
1 'polypeptide(L)'
;MGENVEAHASDMEINNSEITFDNLTILKEFETVPKAKLKRVKWIPMFNCLKQGILDEMIQELSSMWEYENMPQKLDILEKQKEKFMDMDTDKVLWRPQLGDVKAQLRANDVACLKKQKVLLESLAKEYEARVNRIKKILTAKRGYLKALQLDIQKYQRRNEDLVIKLNDKLDNHHNLIKTNLADKIDIEDINWKEKDMDFNEINSS
;
A
#
# COMPACT_ATOMS: atom_id res chain seq x y z
N MET A 1 -3.31 -54.74 14.40
CA MET A 1 -2.03 -54.85 13.69
C MET A 1 -1.22 -53.63 14.11
N GLY A 2 -0.30 -53.65 15.06
CA GLY A 2 0.60 -54.74 15.45
C GLY A 2 1.95 -54.51 14.78
N GLU A 3 2.64 -53.43 15.14
CA GLU A 3 4.09 -53.27 14.88
C GLU A 3 4.69 -52.44 16.02
N ASN A 4 5.44 -53.14 16.87
CA ASN A 4 6.29 -52.60 17.92
C ASN A 4 7.39 -51.78 17.26
N VAL A 5 7.52 -50.50 17.63
CA VAL A 5 8.75 -49.76 17.38
C VAL A 5 9.55 -49.79 18.67
N GLU A 6 10.51 -50.71 18.71
CA GLU A 6 11.51 -50.84 19.76
C GLU A 6 12.20 -49.50 19.98
N ALA A 7 12.27 -49.12 21.25
CA ALA A 7 13.13 -48.05 21.72
C ALA A 7 14.59 -48.46 21.49
N HIS A 8 15.17 -48.03 20.37
CA HIS A 8 16.62 -47.96 20.24
C HIS A 8 17.14 -46.81 21.10
N ALA A 9 17.17 -47.05 22.41
CA ALA A 9 18.23 -46.50 23.24
C ALA A 9 19.53 -47.16 22.75
N SER A 10 20.15 -46.59 21.74
CA SER A 10 21.55 -46.89 21.47
C SER A 10 22.33 -46.27 22.62
N ASP A 11 22.61 -47.09 23.63
CA ASP A 11 23.78 -46.91 24.47
C ASP A 11 24.94 -46.62 23.51
N MET A 12 25.32 -45.35 23.41
CA MET A 12 26.64 -44.99 22.95
C MET A 12 27.57 -45.51 24.04
N GLU A 13 27.95 -46.78 23.93
CA GLU A 13 29.23 -47.25 24.42
C GLU A 13 30.26 -46.29 23.85
N ILE A 14 30.66 -45.32 24.68
CA ILE A 14 31.89 -44.55 24.50
C ILE A 14 32.99 -45.57 24.73
N ASN A 15 33.21 -46.41 23.72
CA ASN A 15 34.48 -47.07 23.54
C ASN A 15 35.47 -45.93 23.48
N ASN A 16 36.27 -45.81 24.55
CA ASN A 16 37.51 -45.05 24.54
C ASN A 16 38.38 -45.70 23.46
N SER A 17 38.11 -45.38 22.19
CA SER A 17 39.07 -45.59 21.13
C SER A 17 40.27 -44.78 21.56
N GLU A 18 41.33 -45.50 21.92
CA GLU A 18 42.65 -44.96 22.16
C GLU A 18 42.97 -44.06 20.96
N ILE A 19 42.81 -42.75 21.13
CA ILE A 19 43.13 -41.78 20.08
C ILE A 19 44.66 -41.77 20.05
N THR A 20 45.25 -42.54 19.16
CA THR A 20 46.68 -42.48 18.88
C THR A 20 46.96 -41.15 18.18
N PHE A 21 47.38 -40.17 18.98
CA PHE A 21 47.89 -38.88 18.49
C PHE A 21 49.25 -39.08 17.83
N ASP A 22 49.26 -39.63 16.62
CA ASP A 22 50.47 -39.95 15.85
C ASP A 22 51.26 -38.72 15.38
N ASN A 23 50.77 -37.49 15.62
CA ASN A 23 51.41 -36.25 15.19
C ASN A 23 52.21 -35.50 16.28
N LEU A 24 52.36 -36.05 17.48
CA LEU A 24 53.25 -35.49 18.51
C LEU A 24 54.69 -36.01 18.34
N THR A 25 55.37 -35.57 17.29
CA THR A 25 56.81 -35.84 17.03
C THR A 25 57.71 -35.50 18.24
N ILE A 26 57.24 -34.65 19.14
CA ILE A 26 57.93 -34.20 20.35
C ILE A 26 58.17 -35.34 21.36
N LEU A 27 57.27 -36.33 21.48
CA LEU A 27 57.44 -37.41 22.45
C LEU A 27 58.53 -38.43 22.04
N LYS A 28 58.78 -38.55 20.73
CA LYS A 28 59.78 -39.47 20.17
C LYS A 28 61.22 -39.01 20.44
N GLU A 29 61.44 -37.71 20.66
CA GLU A 29 62.78 -37.18 20.95
C GLU A 29 63.25 -37.45 22.39
N PHE A 30 62.35 -37.79 23.32
CA PHE A 30 62.72 -38.01 24.72
C PHE A 30 63.36 -39.37 25.02
N GLU A 31 63.17 -40.38 24.16
CA GLU A 31 63.79 -41.71 24.34
C GLU A 31 65.28 -41.74 23.99
N THR A 32 65.79 -40.77 23.23
CA THR A 32 67.16 -40.80 22.68
C THR A 32 68.19 -39.97 23.46
N VAL A 33 67.80 -39.35 24.59
CA VAL A 33 68.70 -38.47 25.36
C VAL A 33 69.54 -39.27 26.38
N PRO A 34 70.89 -39.18 26.34
CA PRO A 34 71.77 -39.88 27.29
C PRO A 34 71.48 -39.48 28.75
N LYS A 35 71.25 -40.48 29.62
CA LYS A 35 70.92 -40.34 31.06
C LYS A 35 71.83 -39.38 31.86
N ALA A 36 73.06 -39.15 31.41
CA ALA A 36 74.02 -38.24 32.05
C ALA A 36 73.70 -36.74 31.88
N LYS A 37 72.97 -36.34 30.82
CA LYS A 37 72.62 -34.92 30.56
C LYS A 37 71.30 -34.50 31.23
N LEU A 38 70.47 -35.46 31.66
CA LEU A 38 69.16 -35.24 32.28
C LEU A 38 69.21 -34.50 33.62
N LYS A 39 70.34 -34.52 34.35
CA LYS A 39 70.48 -33.85 35.67
C LYS A 39 70.43 -32.31 35.60
N ARG A 40 70.60 -31.71 34.42
CA ARG A 40 70.64 -30.25 34.23
C ARG A 40 69.43 -29.68 33.50
N VAL A 41 68.48 -30.53 33.11
CA VAL A 41 67.32 -30.15 32.33
C VAL A 41 66.16 -29.84 33.28
N LYS A 42 65.64 -28.60 33.21
CA LYS A 42 64.48 -28.18 34.01
C LYS A 42 63.19 -28.68 33.34
N TRP A 43 62.90 -29.97 33.51
CA TRP A 43 61.75 -30.66 32.92
C TRP A 43 60.41 -30.02 33.23
N ILE A 44 60.22 -29.56 34.47
CA ILE A 44 58.97 -28.95 34.91
C ILE A 44 58.66 -27.67 34.10
N PRO A 45 59.59 -26.71 33.96
CA PRO A 45 59.43 -25.57 33.04
C PRO A 45 59.15 -25.95 31.58
N MET A 46 59.87 -26.93 31.02
CA MET A 46 59.63 -27.32 29.61
C MET A 46 58.26 -27.97 29.41
N PHE A 47 57.82 -28.80 30.36
CA PHE A 47 56.48 -29.39 30.34
C PHE A 47 55.39 -28.31 30.47
N ASN A 48 55.60 -27.33 31.34
CA ASN A 48 54.68 -26.20 31.47
C ASN A 48 54.63 -25.36 30.20
N CYS A 49 55.75 -25.13 29.52
CA CYS A 49 55.78 -24.45 28.22
C CYS A 49 55.03 -25.24 27.14
N LEU A 50 55.23 -26.57 27.07
CA LEU A 50 54.53 -27.41 26.11
C LEU A 50 53.02 -27.44 26.38
N LYS A 51 52.63 -27.60 27.65
CA LYS A 51 51.22 -27.55 28.08
C LYS A 51 50.58 -26.23 27.70
N GLN A 52 51.27 -25.11 27.92
CA GLN A 52 50.76 -23.79 27.56
C GLN A 52 50.67 -23.61 26.05
N GLY A 53 51.68 -24.05 25.28
CA GLY A 53 51.65 -24.00 23.82
C GLY A 53 50.47 -24.77 23.23
N ILE A 54 50.20 -25.98 23.73
CA ILE A 54 49.03 -26.77 23.30
C ILE A 54 47.72 -26.03 23.65
N LEU A 55 47.61 -25.45 24.84
CA LEU A 55 46.41 -24.70 25.24
C LEU A 55 46.22 -23.46 24.37
N ASP A 56 47.29 -22.73 24.05
CA ASP A 56 47.23 -21.54 23.22
C ASP A 56 46.81 -21.88 21.78
N GLU A 57 47.35 -22.96 21.20
CA GLU A 57 46.95 -23.47 19.89
C GLU A 57 45.48 -23.91 19.87
N MET A 58 45.02 -24.63 20.91
CA MET A 58 43.61 -25.02 21.03
C MET A 58 42.69 -23.80 21.12
N ILE A 59 43.06 -22.78 21.91
CA ILE A 59 42.29 -21.54 22.03
C ILE A 59 42.24 -20.81 20.69
N GLN A 60 43.37 -20.73 19.99
CA GLN A 60 43.45 -20.08 18.68
C GLN A 60 42.60 -20.80 17.63
N GLU A 61 42.67 -22.14 17.57
CA GLU A 61 41.87 -22.94 16.63
C GLU A 61 40.38 -22.79 16.93
N LEU A 62 39.98 -22.91 18.20
CA LEU A 62 38.59 -22.72 18.60
C LEU A 62 38.09 -21.31 18.30
N SER A 63 38.90 -20.28 18.55
CA SER A 63 38.53 -18.88 18.24
C SER A 63 38.38 -18.67 16.74
N SER A 64 39.26 -19.27 15.94
CA SER A 64 39.21 -19.20 14.48
C SER A 64 37.96 -19.89 13.93
N MET A 65 37.63 -21.10 14.42
CA MET A 65 36.39 -21.80 14.07
C MET A 65 35.16 -21.01 14.52
N TRP A 66 35.20 -20.40 15.71
CA TRP A 66 34.11 -19.61 16.27
C TRP A 66 33.76 -18.40 15.40
N GLU A 67 34.78 -17.70 14.91
CA GLU A 67 34.62 -16.57 14.00
C GLU A 67 34.21 -17.03 12.59
N TYR A 68 34.87 -18.06 12.05
CA TYR A 68 34.58 -18.61 10.72
C TYR A 68 33.12 -19.06 10.59
N GLU A 69 32.60 -19.77 11.58
CA GLU A 69 31.22 -20.24 11.61
C GLU A 69 30.20 -19.15 11.97
N ASN A 70 30.66 -17.91 12.23
CA ASN A 70 29.83 -16.81 12.72
C ASN A 70 28.96 -17.21 13.92
N MET A 71 29.56 -17.95 14.86
CA MET A 71 28.86 -18.48 16.05
C MET A 71 28.13 -17.40 16.87
N PRO A 72 28.67 -16.17 17.06
CA PRO A 72 27.95 -15.11 17.76
C PRO A 72 26.58 -14.79 17.13
N GLN A 73 26.51 -14.72 15.79
CA GLN A 73 25.26 -14.42 15.09
C GLN A 73 24.26 -15.58 15.20
N LYS A 74 24.75 -16.82 15.06
CA LYS A 74 23.91 -18.02 15.21
C LYS A 74 23.29 -18.10 16.61
N LEU A 75 24.08 -17.80 17.65
CA LEU A 75 23.60 -17.77 19.03
C LEU A 75 22.58 -16.64 19.28
N ASP A 76 22.81 -15.44 18.75
CA ASP A 76 21.86 -14.33 18.86
C ASP A 76 20.53 -14.66 18.17
N ILE A 77 20.56 -15.32 17.00
CA ILE A 77 19.36 -15.81 16.32
C ILE A 77 18.62 -16.83 17.18
N LEU A 78 19.34 -17.77 17.80
CA LEU A 78 18.74 -18.78 18.67
C LEU A 78 18.10 -18.18 19.92
N GLU A 79 18.76 -17.21 20.57
CA GLU A 79 18.20 -16.54 21.74
C GLU A 79 16.93 -15.74 21.38
N LYS A 80 16.96 -15.01 20.25
CA LYS A 80 15.78 -14.32 19.72
C LYS A 80 14.63 -15.27 19.37
N GLN A 81 14.93 -16.47 18.87
CA GLN A 81 13.92 -17.47 18.59
C GLN A 81 13.33 -18.03 19.90
N LYS A 82 14.19 -18.38 20.86
CA LYS A 82 13.77 -18.85 22.18
C LYS A 82 12.85 -17.83 22.87
N GLU A 83 13.21 -16.55 22.87
CA GLU A 83 12.38 -15.48 23.43
C GLU A 83 11.01 -15.39 22.74
N LYS A 84 10.97 -15.43 21.40
CA LYS A 84 9.70 -15.40 20.63
C LYS A 84 8.77 -16.57 20.90
N PHE A 85 9.33 -17.72 21.28
CA PHE A 85 8.58 -18.96 21.48
C PHE A 85 8.38 -19.33 22.95
N MET A 86 8.90 -18.54 23.90
CA MET A 86 8.75 -18.79 25.34
C MET A 86 7.30 -18.77 25.81
N ASP A 87 6.45 -17.92 25.20
CA ASP A 87 5.04 -17.76 25.59
C ASP A 87 4.07 -18.67 24.80
N MET A 88 4.57 -19.56 23.94
CA MET A 88 3.70 -20.47 23.18
C MET A 88 3.32 -21.68 24.05
N ASP A 89 2.02 -21.97 24.11
CA ASP A 89 1.38 -23.18 24.66
C ASP A 89 2.30 -24.41 24.56
N THR A 90 2.80 -24.89 25.71
CA THR A 90 3.68 -26.06 25.79
C THR A 90 3.03 -27.35 25.30
N ASP A 91 1.69 -27.37 25.22
CA ASP A 91 0.90 -28.50 24.75
C ASP A 91 0.79 -28.58 23.23
N LYS A 92 1.21 -27.54 22.51
CA LYS A 92 1.20 -27.52 21.04
C LYS A 92 2.54 -28.00 20.51
N VAL A 93 2.56 -29.20 19.95
CA VAL A 93 3.68 -29.69 19.14
C VAL A 93 3.91 -28.72 17.98
N LEU A 94 5.01 -27.96 18.05
CA LEU A 94 5.43 -27.07 16.98
C LEU A 94 5.79 -27.90 15.76
N TRP A 95 5.24 -27.52 14.60
CA TRP A 95 5.57 -28.18 13.35
C TRP A 95 7.08 -28.09 13.09
N ARG A 96 7.67 -29.23 12.73
CA ARG A 96 9.07 -29.36 12.31
C ARG A 96 9.09 -29.88 10.89
N PRO A 97 9.98 -29.36 10.02
CA PRO A 97 10.19 -29.92 8.70
C PRO A 97 10.53 -31.41 8.80
N GLN A 98 9.66 -32.27 8.25
CA GLN A 98 9.93 -33.70 8.13
C GLN A 98 10.91 -33.91 6.97
N LEU A 99 11.93 -34.75 7.17
CA LEU A 99 12.84 -35.14 6.08
C LEU A 99 12.02 -35.85 4.99
N GLY A 100 12.06 -35.33 3.76
CA GLY A 100 11.41 -35.93 2.59
C GLY A 100 10.14 -35.23 2.08
N ASP A 101 9.49 -34.37 2.88
CA ASP A 101 8.31 -33.61 2.44
C ASP A 101 8.63 -32.14 2.10
N VAL A 102 9.55 -31.96 1.14
CA VAL A 102 9.94 -30.64 0.62
C VAL A 102 8.73 -29.88 0.06
N LYS A 103 7.74 -30.61 -0.48
CA LYS A 103 6.52 -30.04 -1.06
C LYS A 103 5.64 -29.37 0.00
N ALA A 104 5.45 -29.99 1.16
CA ALA A 104 4.71 -29.36 2.25
C ALA A 104 5.45 -28.14 2.82
N GLN A 105 6.78 -28.18 2.90
CA GLN A 105 7.60 -27.05 3.35
C GLN A 105 7.47 -25.85 2.41
N LEU A 106 7.57 -26.08 1.09
CA LEU A 106 7.35 -25.04 0.08
C LEU A 106 5.94 -24.45 0.17
N ARG A 107 4.91 -25.31 0.28
CA ARG A 107 3.52 -24.86 0.41
C ARG A 107 3.30 -24.00 1.65
N ALA A 108 3.91 -24.35 2.79
CA ALA A 108 3.81 -23.54 4.01
C ALA A 108 4.41 -22.14 3.82
N ASN A 109 5.56 -22.05 3.14
CA ASN A 109 6.18 -20.77 2.79
C ASN A 109 5.32 -19.96 1.80
N ASP A 110 4.81 -20.63 0.75
CA ASP A 110 3.94 -20.02 -0.25
C ASP A 110 2.66 -19.45 0.38
N VAL A 111 2.06 -20.15 1.36
CA VAL A 111 0.88 -19.67 2.08
C VAL A 111 1.16 -18.34 2.79
N ALA A 112 2.34 -18.16 3.40
CA ALA A 112 2.70 -16.90 4.04
C ALA A 112 2.86 -15.76 3.01
N CYS A 113 3.50 -16.03 1.87
CA CYS A 113 3.62 -15.07 0.77
C CYS A 113 2.25 -14.71 0.18
N LEU A 114 1.41 -15.71 -0.11
CA LEU A 114 0.06 -15.53 -0.65
C LEU A 114 -0.84 -14.75 0.31
N LYS A 115 -0.72 -14.96 1.63
CA LYS A 115 -1.43 -14.14 2.63
C LYS A 115 -1.02 -12.67 2.54
N LYS A 116 0.28 -12.37 2.44
CA LYS A 116 0.76 -10.98 2.29
C LYS A 116 0.26 -10.36 0.99
N GLN A 117 0.34 -11.09 -0.12
CA GLN A 117 -0.18 -10.64 -1.42
C GLN A 117 -1.69 -10.38 -1.38
N LYS A 118 -2.46 -11.28 -0.76
CA LYS A 118 -3.91 -11.12 -0.58
C LYS A 118 -4.24 -9.81 0.16
N VAL A 119 -3.58 -9.55 1.28
CA VAL A 119 -3.81 -8.33 2.07
C VAL A 119 -3.50 -7.07 1.26
N LEU A 120 -2.42 -7.09 0.47
CA LEU A 120 -2.06 -5.98 -0.41
C LEU A 120 -3.10 -5.77 -1.52
N LEU A 121 -3.57 -6.84 -2.16
CA LEU A 121 -4.58 -6.74 -3.22
C LEU A 121 -5.92 -6.24 -2.66
N GLU A 122 -6.31 -6.69 -1.46
CA GLU A 122 -7.52 -6.23 -0.79
C GLU A 122 -7.44 -4.74 -0.42
N SER A 123 -6.29 -4.25 0.03
CA SER A 123 -6.12 -2.83 0.35
C SER A 123 -6.20 -1.96 -0.89
N LEU A 124 -5.54 -2.36 -1.98
CA LEU A 124 -5.62 -1.67 -3.27
C LEU A 124 -7.05 -1.65 -3.83
N ALA A 125 -7.75 -2.79 -3.78
CA ALA A 125 -9.14 -2.88 -4.23
C ALA A 125 -10.04 -1.90 -3.47
N LYS A 126 -9.90 -1.83 -2.14
CA LYS A 126 -10.64 -0.87 -1.29
C LYS A 126 -10.31 0.59 -1.63
N GLU A 127 -9.05 0.90 -1.92
CA GLU A 127 -8.64 2.25 -2.33
C GLU A 127 -9.30 2.66 -3.65
N TYR A 128 -9.28 1.76 -4.65
CA TYR A 128 -9.92 1.99 -5.93
C TYR A 128 -11.43 2.17 -5.80
N GLU A 129 -12.09 1.34 -5.00
CA GLU A 129 -13.52 1.45 -4.74
C GLU A 129 -13.86 2.80 -4.09
N ALA A 130 -13.06 3.25 -3.11
CA ALA A 130 -13.22 4.56 -2.50
C ALA A 130 -13.06 5.70 -3.51
N ARG A 131 -12.07 5.61 -4.41
CA ARG A 131 -11.84 6.59 -5.48
C ARG A 131 -13.01 6.64 -6.46
N VAL A 132 -13.50 5.50 -6.91
CA VAL A 132 -14.67 5.39 -7.80
C VAL A 132 -15.90 6.00 -7.14
N ASN A 133 -16.13 5.71 -5.85
CA ASN A 133 -17.25 6.26 -5.11
C ASN A 133 -17.18 7.80 -4.98
N ARG A 134 -15.99 8.38 -4.79
CA ARG A 134 -15.82 9.85 -4.82
C ARG A 134 -16.18 10.42 -6.19
N ILE A 135 -15.67 9.82 -7.27
CA ILE A 135 -15.96 10.26 -8.64
C ILE A 135 -17.46 10.16 -8.94
N LYS A 136 -18.12 9.08 -8.52
CA LYS A 136 -19.56 8.89 -8.67
C LYS A 136 -20.38 9.99 -7.98
N LYS A 137 -19.98 10.41 -6.77
CA LYS A 137 -20.61 11.53 -6.06
C LYS A 137 -20.45 12.84 -6.82
N ILE A 138 -19.23 13.14 -7.30
CA ILE A 138 -18.96 14.34 -8.10
C ILE A 138 -19.79 14.34 -9.38
N LEU A 139 -19.81 13.22 -10.12
CA LEU A 139 -20.60 13.08 -11.34
C LEU A 139 -22.09 13.31 -11.09
N THR A 140 -22.62 12.79 -9.98
CA THR A 140 -24.02 12.98 -9.60
C THR A 140 -24.33 14.44 -9.31
N ALA A 141 -23.45 15.14 -8.59
CA ALA A 141 -23.60 16.58 -8.34
C ALA A 141 -23.55 17.40 -9.63
N LYS A 142 -22.61 17.10 -10.54
CA LYS A 142 -22.50 17.77 -11.85
C LYS A 142 -23.73 17.52 -12.72
N ARG A 143 -24.27 16.30 -12.73
CA ARG A 143 -25.55 15.99 -13.41
C ARG A 143 -26.73 16.76 -12.81
N GLY A 144 -26.79 16.91 -11.48
CA GLY A 144 -27.81 17.72 -10.81
C GLY A 144 -27.75 19.19 -11.22
N TYR A 145 -26.55 19.77 -11.22
CA TYR A 145 -26.33 21.15 -11.66
C TYR A 145 -26.71 21.37 -13.13
N LEU A 146 -26.34 20.44 -14.02
CA LEU A 146 -26.73 20.51 -15.43
C LEU A 146 -28.25 20.50 -15.62
N LYS A 147 -28.97 19.65 -14.87
CA LYS A 147 -30.44 19.62 -14.90
C LYS A 147 -31.05 20.94 -14.43
N ALA A 148 -30.50 21.55 -13.38
CA ALA A 148 -30.96 22.86 -12.90
C ALA A 148 -30.79 23.94 -13.98
N LEU A 149 -29.61 24.01 -14.61
CA LEU A 149 -29.36 24.92 -15.74
C LEU A 149 -30.32 24.68 -16.91
N GLN A 150 -30.60 23.41 -17.24
CA GLN A 150 -31.56 23.08 -18.30
C GLN A 150 -32.96 23.61 -17.98
N LEU A 151 -33.42 23.49 -16.73
CA LEU A 151 -34.72 24.03 -16.30
C LEU A 151 -34.75 25.56 -16.36
N ASP A 152 -33.66 26.22 -15.96
CA ASP A 152 -33.55 27.68 -16.05
C ASP A 152 -33.61 28.16 -17.50
N ILE A 153 -32.88 27.50 -18.41
CA ILE A 153 -32.94 27.81 -19.85
C ILE A 153 -34.38 27.67 -20.38
N GLN A 154 -35.06 26.58 -20.05
CA GLN A 154 -36.46 26.37 -20.47
C GLN A 154 -37.40 27.45 -19.90
N LYS A 155 -37.16 27.90 -18.67
CA LYS A 155 -37.92 28.99 -18.05
C LYS A 155 -37.73 30.31 -18.81
N TYR A 156 -36.49 30.65 -19.18
CA TYR A 156 -36.21 31.85 -19.97
C TYR A 156 -36.79 31.76 -21.38
N GLN A 157 -36.74 30.59 -22.02
CA GLN A 157 -37.36 30.37 -23.34
C GLN A 157 -38.86 30.64 -23.31
N ARG A 158 -39.61 30.02 -22.37
CA ARG A 158 -41.05 30.28 -22.22
C ARG A 158 -41.37 31.75 -21.96
N ARG A 159 -40.60 32.40 -21.08
CA ARG A 159 -40.79 33.84 -20.81
C ARG A 159 -40.55 34.70 -22.05
N ASN A 160 -39.60 34.32 -22.89
CA ASN A 160 -39.33 35.02 -24.14
C ASN A 160 -40.46 34.81 -25.16
N GLU A 161 -40.98 33.59 -25.28
CA GLU A 161 -42.16 33.28 -26.09
C GLU A 161 -43.38 34.10 -25.65
N ASP A 162 -43.65 34.19 -24.33
CA ASP A 162 -44.72 35.01 -23.78
C ASP A 162 -44.57 36.51 -24.12
N LEU A 163 -43.33 37.02 -24.13
CA LEU A 163 -43.05 38.41 -24.50
C LEU A 163 -43.27 38.66 -25.99
N VAL A 164 -42.86 37.72 -26.85
CA VAL A 164 -43.09 37.79 -28.30
C VAL A 164 -44.59 37.78 -28.60
N ILE A 165 -45.37 36.90 -27.96
CA ILE A 165 -46.83 36.86 -28.11
C ILE A 165 -47.43 38.22 -27.70
N LYS A 166 -47.08 38.75 -26.52
CA LYS A 166 -47.58 40.06 -26.06
C LYS A 166 -47.20 41.22 -26.99
N LEU A 167 -46.02 41.17 -27.60
CA LEU A 167 -45.60 42.17 -28.59
C LEU A 167 -46.43 42.08 -29.86
N ASN A 168 -46.65 40.87 -30.38
CA ASN A 168 -47.50 40.64 -31.54
C ASN A 168 -48.94 41.10 -31.26
N ASP A 169 -49.53 40.74 -30.12
CA ASP A 169 -50.88 41.19 -29.74
C ASP A 169 -50.98 42.73 -29.71
N LYS A 170 -49.97 43.42 -29.17
CA LYS A 170 -49.92 44.88 -29.18
C LYS A 170 -49.79 45.44 -30.58
N LEU A 171 -48.94 44.84 -31.41
CA LEU A 171 -48.71 45.27 -32.79
C LEU A 171 -49.98 45.10 -33.63
N ASP A 172 -50.69 43.99 -33.49
CA ASP A 172 -51.98 43.75 -34.14
C ASP A 172 -53.05 44.74 -33.66
N ASN A 173 -53.11 45.02 -32.36
CA ASN A 173 -54.00 46.04 -31.81
C ASN A 173 -53.69 47.44 -32.36
N HIS A 174 -52.42 47.83 -32.45
CA HIS A 174 -52.01 49.10 -33.06
C HIS A 174 -52.38 49.16 -34.55
N HIS A 175 -52.15 48.08 -35.30
CA HIS A 175 -52.53 47.99 -36.71
C HIS A 175 -54.05 48.13 -36.90
N ASN A 176 -54.84 47.47 -36.05
CA ASN A 176 -56.29 47.58 -36.06
C ASN A 176 -56.76 49.00 -35.69
N LEU A 177 -56.12 49.64 -34.72
CA LEU A 177 -56.42 51.03 -34.33
C LEU A 177 -56.11 52.03 -35.45
N ILE A 178 -54.98 51.84 -36.16
CA ILE A 178 -54.62 52.64 -37.33
C ILE A 178 -55.70 52.46 -38.41
N LYS A 179 -56.14 51.23 -38.69
CA LYS A 179 -57.22 50.97 -39.65
C LYS A 179 -58.56 51.60 -39.26
N THR A 180 -58.92 51.64 -37.97
CA THR A 180 -60.17 52.26 -37.51
C THR A 180 -60.09 53.79 -37.47
N ASN A 181 -58.93 54.37 -37.16
CA ASN A 181 -58.74 55.83 -37.14
C ASN A 181 -58.48 56.45 -38.53
N LEU A 182 -58.08 55.64 -39.52
CA LEU A 182 -58.00 56.05 -40.94
C LEU A 182 -59.36 56.05 -41.66
N ALA A 183 -60.47 56.00 -40.92
CA ALA A 183 -61.80 56.26 -41.46
C ALA A 183 -62.01 57.74 -41.82
N ASP A 184 -61.27 58.65 -41.19
CA ASP A 184 -61.18 60.05 -41.60
C ASP A 184 -59.83 60.32 -42.25
N LYS A 185 -59.66 59.87 -43.50
CA LYS A 185 -58.76 60.60 -44.40
C LYS A 185 -59.43 61.93 -44.69
N ILE A 186 -59.17 62.94 -43.84
CA ILE A 186 -59.37 64.32 -44.25
C ILE A 186 -58.39 64.55 -45.38
N ASP A 187 -58.91 64.65 -46.59
CA ASP A 187 -58.13 65.09 -47.74
C ASP A 187 -57.74 66.56 -47.49
N ILE A 188 -56.45 66.81 -47.29
CA ILE A 188 -55.93 68.14 -46.98
C ILE A 188 -56.15 69.09 -48.18
N GLU A 189 -56.41 68.54 -49.37
CA GLU A 189 -56.74 69.29 -50.58
C GLU A 189 -58.19 69.81 -50.61
N ASP A 190 -59.11 69.25 -49.81
CA ASP A 190 -60.53 69.66 -49.75
C ASP A 190 -60.85 70.72 -48.67
N ILE A 191 -59.84 71.14 -47.88
CA ILE A 191 -60.04 72.22 -46.91
C ILE A 191 -59.99 73.57 -47.63
N ASN A 192 -61.16 74.10 -48.01
CA ASN A 192 -61.29 75.46 -48.51
C ASN A 192 -61.13 76.47 -47.36
N TRP A 193 -59.91 76.93 -47.13
CA TRP A 193 -59.56 77.89 -46.08
C TRP A 193 -60.20 79.28 -46.23
N LYS A 194 -60.88 79.58 -47.34
CA LYS A 194 -61.45 80.91 -47.61
C LYS A 194 -62.70 81.27 -46.80
N GLU A 195 -63.40 80.29 -46.24
CA GLU A 195 -64.69 80.54 -45.57
C GLU A 195 -64.56 80.77 -44.05
N LYS A 196 -63.40 80.46 -43.46
CA LYS A 196 -63.20 80.56 -42.00
C LYS A 196 -62.77 81.95 -41.52
N ASP A 197 -62.38 82.84 -42.43
CA ASP A 197 -61.93 84.20 -42.11
C ASP A 197 -63.04 85.27 -42.23
N MET A 198 -64.29 84.91 -42.61
CA MET A 198 -65.37 85.90 -42.79
C MET A 198 -66.44 85.94 -41.69
N ASP A 199 -66.39 85.09 -40.66
CA ASP A 199 -67.38 85.09 -39.56
C ASP A 199 -66.97 85.94 -38.33
N PHE A 200 -65.90 86.72 -38.42
CA PHE A 200 -65.49 87.69 -37.39
C PHE A 200 -65.45 89.11 -37.96
N ASN A 201 -66.57 89.60 -38.47
CA ASN A 201 -66.93 91.03 -38.47
C ASN A 201 -68.31 91.20 -39.12
N GLU A 202 -69.38 91.25 -38.32
CA GLU A 202 -70.46 92.23 -38.41
C GLU A 202 -71.55 91.96 -37.37
N ILE A 203 -72.23 93.04 -36.95
CA ILE A 203 -73.29 93.19 -35.94
C ILE A 203 -72.78 93.58 -34.53
N ASN A 204 -73.02 94.79 -33.99
CA ASN A 204 -73.52 96.04 -34.56
C ASN A 204 -73.27 97.18 -33.55
N SER A 205 -73.06 98.38 -34.09
CA SER A 205 -73.13 99.65 -33.39
C SER A 205 -74.56 99.97 -32.92
N SER A 206 -74.72 100.36 -31.66
CA SER A 206 -75.65 101.38 -31.14
C SER A 206 -75.23 101.77 -29.72
#